data_AF-A0A928J040-F1
#
_entry.id   AF-A0A928J040-F1
#
_cell.length_a   1.000
_cell.length_b   1.000
_cell.length_c   1.000
_cell.angle_alpha   90.00
_cell.angle_beta   90.00
_cell.angle_gamma   90.00
#
_symmetry.space_group_name_H-M   'P 1'
#
loop_
_entity.id
_entity.type
_entity.pdbx_description
1 polymer ?
#
loop_
_entity_poly.entity_id
_entity_poly.type
_entity_poly.pdbx_seq_one_letter_code
_entity_poly.pdbx_strand_id
1 'polypeptide(L)'
;MQIFITNQYGFLLYSLISGLFIGLVYDICVILPTLLLRKKTPPFLLDFVFVLLWGFMMLLITFDKNGGIYRSYSVLATLISFSVYRKTVGKITKKLLTVILNAFFFINNYILTKIKNTIDIFIKFVKIKLKKLYIKRYVNRIIKDAYSGFERKEKYEKYNRKKFKEKIELLV
;
A
#
# COMPACT_ATOMS: atom_id res chain seq x y z
N MET A 1 18.87 9.85 -59.38
CA MET A 1 17.65 9.18 -58.88
C MET A 1 17.93 8.27 -57.68
N GLN A 2 18.97 7.42 -57.71
CA GLN A 2 19.31 6.53 -56.57
C GLN A 2 19.58 7.24 -55.23
N ILE A 3 20.23 8.41 -55.23
CA ILE A 3 20.54 9.19 -54.00
C ILE A 3 19.27 9.70 -53.30
N PHE A 4 18.22 10.03 -54.07
CA PHE A 4 16.93 10.45 -53.51
C PHE A 4 16.19 9.27 -52.87
N ILE A 5 16.25 8.10 -53.49
CA ILE A 5 15.56 6.89 -53.04
C ILE A 5 16.19 6.36 -51.73
N THR A 6 17.52 6.33 -51.61
CA THR A 6 18.20 5.93 -50.36
C THR A 6 17.89 6.87 -49.20
N ASN A 7 17.81 8.18 -49.44
CA ASN A 7 17.42 9.14 -48.41
C ASN A 7 15.98 8.94 -47.91
N GLN A 8 15.05 8.54 -48.80
CA GLN A 8 13.65 8.27 -48.42
C GLN A 8 13.51 7.03 -47.54
N TYR A 9 14.17 5.93 -47.91
CA TYR A 9 14.16 4.70 -47.09
C TYR A 9 14.82 4.90 -45.73
N GLY A 10 15.92 5.67 -45.67
CA GLY A 10 16.56 6.03 -44.40
C GLY A 10 15.63 6.83 -43.49
N PHE A 11 14.90 7.80 -44.04
CA PHE A 11 13.94 8.61 -43.28
C PHE A 11 12.76 7.79 -42.75
N LEU A 12 12.29 6.83 -43.56
CA LEU A 12 11.21 5.91 -43.19
C LEU A 12 11.65 4.98 -42.05
N LEU A 13 12.83 4.37 -42.16
CA LEU A 13 13.38 3.51 -41.11
C LEU A 13 13.63 4.28 -39.80
N TYR A 14 14.16 5.50 -39.89
CA TYR A 14 14.35 6.35 -38.72
C TYR A 14 13.01 6.68 -38.04
N SER A 15 11.96 6.93 -38.84
CA SER A 15 10.62 7.17 -38.33
C SER A 15 10.03 5.92 -37.64
N LEU A 16 10.22 4.73 -38.22
CA LEU A 16 9.78 3.47 -37.60
C LEU A 16 10.50 3.19 -36.26
N ILE A 17 11.83 3.37 -36.23
CA ILE A 17 12.65 3.17 -35.02
C ILE A 17 12.26 4.18 -33.94
N SER A 18 12.07 5.45 -34.33
CA SER A 18 11.55 6.47 -33.41
C SER A 18 10.21 6.00 -32.82
N GLY A 19 9.29 5.50 -33.66
CA GLY A 19 8.02 4.87 -33.31
C GLY A 19 8.10 3.86 -32.17
N LEU A 20 9.08 2.96 -32.27
CA LEU A 20 9.35 1.93 -31.26
C LEU A 20 9.92 2.51 -29.95
N PHE A 21 10.87 3.44 -30.06
CA PHE A 21 11.48 4.08 -28.90
C PHE A 21 10.45 4.87 -28.07
N ILE A 22 9.53 5.55 -28.75
CA ILE A 22 8.41 6.26 -28.11
C ILE A 22 7.48 5.28 -27.39
N GLY A 23 7.22 4.11 -28.01
CA GLY A 23 6.46 3.04 -27.36
C GLY A 23 7.09 2.60 -26.04
N LEU A 24 8.42 2.47 -25.99
CA LEU A 24 9.17 2.16 -24.77
C LEU A 24 9.07 3.27 -23.72
N VAL A 25 9.29 4.53 -24.13
CA VAL A 25 9.17 5.69 -23.21
C VAL A 25 7.75 5.81 -22.66
N TYR A 26 6.74 5.58 -23.50
CA TYR A 26 5.34 5.53 -23.09
C TYR A 26 5.09 4.45 -22.03
N ASP A 27 5.59 3.22 -22.24
CA ASP A 27 5.43 2.14 -21.26
C ASP A 27 6.05 2.53 -19.90
N ILE A 28 7.22 3.17 -19.90
CA ILE A 28 7.85 3.70 -18.66
C ILE A 28 6.94 4.77 -18.01
N CYS A 29 6.44 5.73 -18.80
CA CYS A 29 5.54 6.78 -18.33
C CYS A 29 4.19 6.26 -17.81
N VAL A 30 3.72 5.10 -18.24
CA VAL A 30 2.51 4.45 -17.71
C VAL A 30 2.82 3.64 -16.45
N ILE A 31 3.96 2.98 -16.42
CA ILE A 31 4.39 2.15 -15.28
C ILE A 31 4.64 3.02 -14.04
N LEU A 32 5.28 4.19 -14.20
CA LEU A 32 5.58 5.10 -13.09
C LEU A 32 4.33 5.51 -12.28
N PRO A 33 3.25 6.03 -12.89
CA PRO A 33 2.00 6.33 -12.18
C PRO A 33 1.33 5.09 -11.62
N THR A 34 1.41 3.94 -12.29
CA THR A 34 0.83 2.69 -11.76
C THR A 34 1.51 2.25 -10.45
N LEU A 35 2.80 2.58 -10.29
CA LEU A 35 3.59 2.36 -9.07
C LEU A 35 3.41 3.47 -8.02
N LEU A 36 3.32 4.73 -8.44
CA LEU A 36 3.34 5.91 -7.56
C LEU A 36 1.96 6.46 -7.18
N LEU A 37 0.93 6.26 -8.01
CA LEU A 37 -0.36 6.95 -7.92
C LEU A 37 -1.53 5.98 -8.11
N ARG A 38 -2.28 5.73 -7.03
CA ARG A 38 -3.54 4.96 -6.95
C ARG A 38 -4.71 5.50 -7.81
N LYS A 39 -4.49 6.43 -8.75
CA LYS A 39 -5.57 7.14 -9.45
C LYS A 39 -5.85 6.54 -10.83
N LYS A 40 -7.15 6.32 -11.07
CA LYS A 40 -7.77 5.83 -12.30
C LYS A 40 -7.69 6.84 -13.44
N THR A 41 -6.50 7.25 -13.88
CA THR A 41 -6.42 7.96 -15.16
C THR A 41 -6.74 6.96 -16.27
N PRO A 42 -7.80 7.18 -17.07
CA PRO A 42 -8.15 6.24 -18.12
C PRO A 42 -6.98 6.16 -19.10
N PRO A 43 -6.43 4.96 -19.38
CA PRO A 43 -5.22 4.80 -20.17
C PRO A 43 -5.34 5.44 -21.55
N PHE A 44 -6.57 5.48 -22.10
CA PHE A 44 -6.90 6.15 -23.37
C PHE A 44 -6.55 7.64 -23.40
N LEU A 45 -6.75 8.37 -22.30
CA LEU A 45 -6.51 9.81 -22.27
C LEU A 45 -5.00 10.11 -22.25
N LEU A 46 -4.23 9.28 -21.54
CA LEU A 46 -2.77 9.34 -21.56
C LEU A 46 -2.22 9.02 -22.96
N ASP A 47 -2.80 8.03 -23.64
CA ASP A 47 -2.44 7.68 -25.02
C ASP A 47 -2.64 8.84 -25.97
N PHE A 48 -3.81 9.47 -25.88
CA PHE A 48 -4.22 10.51 -26.80
C PHE A 48 -3.32 11.73 -26.67
N VAL A 49 -3.04 12.16 -25.43
CA VAL A 49 -2.14 13.28 -25.15
C VAL A 49 -0.71 12.97 -25.58
N PHE A 50 -0.22 11.75 -25.33
CA PHE A 50 1.14 11.36 -25.68
C PHE A 50 1.34 11.27 -27.20
N VAL A 51 0.38 10.68 -27.91
CA VAL A 51 0.39 10.60 -29.38
C VAL A 51 0.27 11.99 -30.01
N LEU A 52 -0.54 12.89 -29.45
CA LEU A 52 -0.66 14.27 -29.92
C LEU A 52 0.64 15.06 -29.73
N LEU A 53 1.21 15.05 -28.52
CA LEU A 53 2.49 15.71 -28.22
C LEU A 53 3.59 15.19 -29.14
N TRP A 54 3.64 13.88 -29.33
CA TRP A 54 4.65 13.28 -30.19
C TRP A 54 4.46 13.60 -31.67
N GLY A 55 3.23 13.48 -32.17
CA GLY A 55 2.89 13.87 -33.54
C GLY A 55 3.28 15.32 -33.82
N PHE A 56 3.04 16.21 -32.86
CA PHE A 56 3.46 17.61 -32.93
C PHE A 56 4.99 17.78 -32.94
N MET A 57 5.72 17.07 -32.08
CA MET A 57 7.19 17.10 -32.06
C MET A 57 7.81 16.59 -33.36
N MET A 58 7.28 15.50 -33.93
CA MET A 58 7.74 15.01 -35.23
C MET A 58 7.44 15.99 -36.35
N LEU A 59 6.29 16.67 -36.29
CA LEU A 59 5.95 17.73 -37.25
C LEU A 59 6.98 18.86 -37.20
N LEU A 60 7.39 19.29 -35.99
CA LEU A 60 8.43 20.31 -35.78
C LEU A 60 9.82 19.85 -36.28
N ILE A 61 10.26 18.64 -35.91
CA ILE A 61 11.57 18.10 -36.32
C ILE A 61 11.66 17.92 -37.84
N THR A 62 10.55 17.53 -38.47
CA THR A 62 10.50 17.32 -39.93
C THR A 62 10.17 18.61 -40.70
N PHE A 63 9.90 19.71 -39.99
CA PHE A 63 9.49 20.99 -40.59
C PHE A 63 10.58 21.63 -41.43
N ASP A 64 11.85 21.36 -41.11
CA ASP A 64 13.00 21.99 -41.75
C ASP A 64 13.60 21.11 -42.87
N LYS A 65 13.42 19.79 -42.79
CA LYS A 65 14.24 18.83 -43.55
C LYS A 65 13.66 18.32 -44.87
N ASN A 66 12.36 18.45 -45.13
CA ASN A 66 11.75 17.86 -46.34
C ASN A 66 10.48 18.60 -46.78
N GLY A 67 10.31 18.76 -48.10
CA GLY A 67 9.08 19.25 -48.73
C GLY A 67 7.87 18.42 -48.27
N GLY A 68 6.79 19.08 -47.88
CA GLY A 68 5.74 18.61 -46.95
C GLY A 68 5.18 17.18 -47.12
N ILE A 69 5.36 16.54 -48.28
CA ILE A 69 4.93 15.17 -48.59
C ILE A 69 5.59 14.14 -47.66
N TYR A 70 6.89 14.24 -47.36
CA TYR A 70 7.55 13.23 -46.52
C TYR A 70 7.16 13.31 -45.03
N ARG A 71 6.52 14.42 -44.61
CA ARG A 71 6.11 14.66 -43.22
C ARG A 71 4.87 13.85 -42.84
N SER A 72 3.91 13.71 -43.74
CA SER A 72 2.72 12.91 -43.48
C SER A 72 3.07 11.42 -43.41
N TYR A 73 3.99 10.95 -44.27
CA TYR A 73 4.47 9.57 -44.23
C TYR A 73 5.25 9.24 -42.96
N SER A 74 6.12 10.15 -42.47
CA SER A 74 6.82 9.93 -41.20
C SER A 74 5.84 9.87 -40.03
N VAL A 75 4.89 10.81 -39.95
CA VAL A 75 3.85 10.81 -38.90
C VAL A 75 3.02 9.52 -38.94
N LEU A 76 2.55 9.10 -40.12
CA LEU A 76 1.79 7.86 -40.29
C LEU A 76 2.61 6.61 -39.92
N ALA A 77 3.87 6.52 -40.37
CA ALA A 77 4.76 5.42 -40.02
C ALA A 77 4.97 5.33 -38.50
N THR A 78 5.15 6.48 -37.84
CA THR A 78 5.33 6.54 -36.39
C THR A 78 4.07 6.09 -35.64
N LEU A 79 2.89 6.52 -36.10
CA LEU A 79 1.59 6.10 -35.55
C LEU A 79 1.36 4.59 -35.70
N ILE A 80 1.66 4.04 -36.88
CA ILE A 80 1.52 2.61 -37.16
C ILE A 80 2.48 1.81 -36.28
N SER A 81 3.76 2.19 -36.21
CA SER A 81 4.76 1.53 -35.36
C SER A 81 4.37 1.55 -33.89
N PHE A 82 3.90 2.68 -33.37
CA PHE A 82 3.41 2.80 -32.00
C PHE A 82 2.21 1.88 -31.74
N SER A 83 1.23 1.87 -32.65
CA SER A 83 0.03 1.05 -32.51
C SER A 83 0.35 -0.45 -32.54
N VAL A 84 1.26 -0.86 -33.43
CA VAL A 84 1.77 -2.24 -33.50
C VAL A 84 2.52 -2.60 -32.23
N TYR A 85 3.48 -1.77 -31.80
CA TYR A 85 4.25 -1.96 -30.56
C TYR A 85 3.33 -2.14 -29.35
N ARG A 86 2.29 -1.32 -29.24
CA ARG A 86 1.36 -1.37 -28.12
C ARG A 86 0.50 -2.64 -28.12
N LYS A 87 0.13 -3.14 -29.29
CA LYS A 87 -0.62 -4.40 -29.42
C LYS A 87 0.26 -5.63 -29.15
N THR A 88 1.56 -5.55 -29.40
CA THR A 88 2.51 -6.66 -29.21
C THR A 88 3.23 -6.56 -27.86
N VAL A 89 4.21 -5.67 -27.75
CA VAL A 89 5.07 -5.47 -26.59
C VAL A 89 4.27 -4.94 -25.40
N GLY A 90 3.38 -3.97 -25.63
CA GLY A 90 2.55 -3.37 -24.59
C GLY A 90 1.64 -4.37 -23.84
N LYS A 91 1.23 -5.47 -24.49
CA LYS A 91 0.49 -6.55 -23.82
C LYS A 91 1.39 -7.42 -22.95
N ILE A 92 2.60 -7.68 -23.43
CA ILE A 92 3.59 -8.50 -22.72
C ILE A 92 4.09 -7.74 -21.48
N THR A 93 4.44 -6.47 -21.62
CA THR A 93 4.89 -5.60 -20.51
C THR A 93 3.82 -5.49 -19.43
N LYS A 94 2.55 -5.25 -19.79
CA LYS A 94 1.44 -5.25 -18.82
C LYS A 94 1.26 -6.59 -18.10
N LYS A 95 1.36 -7.71 -18.83
CA LYS A 95 1.21 -9.05 -18.23
C LYS A 95 2.33 -9.33 -17.23
N LEU A 96 3.58 -9.01 -17.60
CA LEU A 96 4.73 -9.13 -16.70
C LEU A 96 4.59 -8.22 -15.49
N LEU A 97 4.19 -6.96 -15.68
CA LEU A 97 4.00 -6.01 -14.58
C LEU A 97 2.93 -6.50 -13.60
N THR A 98 1.83 -7.03 -14.10
CA THR A 98 0.75 -7.58 -13.26
C THR A 98 1.24 -8.77 -12.44
N VAL A 99 2.05 -9.66 -13.03
CA VAL A 99 2.64 -10.79 -12.30
C VAL A 99 3.58 -10.31 -11.19
N ILE A 100 4.46 -9.36 -11.51
CA ILE A 100 5.42 -8.80 -10.53
C ILE A 100 4.67 -8.10 -9.39
N LEU A 101 3.68 -7.28 -9.71
CA LEU A 101 2.88 -6.58 -8.71
C LEU A 101 2.07 -7.55 -7.85
N ASN A 102 1.44 -8.57 -8.45
CA ASN A 102 0.72 -9.59 -7.69
C ASN A 102 1.66 -10.37 -6.77
N ALA A 103 2.87 -10.71 -7.23
CA ALA A 103 3.88 -11.34 -6.38
C ALA A 103 4.26 -10.42 -5.21
N PHE A 104 4.49 -9.13 -5.47
CA PHE A 104 4.79 -8.16 -4.43
C PHE A 104 3.66 -8.01 -3.42
N PHE A 105 2.41 -7.91 -3.88
CA PHE A 105 1.23 -7.86 -2.99
C PHE A 105 1.04 -9.14 -2.20
N PHE A 106 1.31 -10.30 -2.79
CA PHE A 106 1.25 -11.59 -2.10
C PHE A 106 2.29 -11.65 -0.98
N ILE A 107 3.54 -11.28 -1.25
CA ILE A 107 4.61 -11.23 -0.27
C ILE A 107 4.28 -10.23 0.84
N ASN A 108 3.84 -9.03 0.48
CA ASN A 108 3.49 -7.99 1.44
C ASN A 108 2.31 -8.43 2.34
N ASN A 109 1.25 -9.00 1.77
CA ASN A 109 0.13 -9.53 2.55
C ASN A 109 0.55 -10.70 3.43
N TYR A 110 1.43 -11.59 2.96
CA TYR A 110 1.96 -12.69 3.76
C TYR A 110 2.76 -12.20 4.98
N ILE A 111 3.61 -11.17 4.79
CA ILE A 111 4.36 -10.56 5.89
C ILE A 111 3.41 -9.85 6.87
N LEU A 112 2.47 -9.04 6.36
CA LEU A 112 1.52 -8.29 7.17
C LEU A 112 0.60 -9.21 7.99
N THR A 113 0.16 -10.33 7.42
CA THR A 113 -0.66 -11.32 8.14
C THR A 113 0.12 -12.00 9.26
N LYS A 114 1.39 -12.37 9.04
CA LYS A 114 2.26 -12.87 10.12
C LYS A 114 2.41 -11.85 11.24
N ILE A 115 2.70 -10.58 10.91
CA ILE A 115 2.87 -9.52 11.92
C ILE A 115 1.58 -9.32 12.73
N LYS A 116 0.43 -9.22 12.07
CA LYS A 116 -0.87 -9.09 12.74
C LYS A 116 -1.15 -10.23 13.70
N ASN A 117 -0.93 -11.48 13.27
CA ASN A 117 -1.14 -12.64 14.12
C ASN A 117 -0.25 -12.62 15.37
N THR A 118 1.02 -12.22 15.23
CA THR A 118 1.94 -12.07 16.36
C THR A 118 1.46 -11.01 17.34
N ILE A 119 1.03 -9.85 16.84
CA ILE A 119 0.49 -8.76 17.66
C ILE A 119 -0.79 -9.20 18.38
N ASP A 120 -1.69 -9.90 17.70
CA ASP A 120 -2.95 -10.39 18.29
C ASP A 120 -2.71 -11.40 19.42
N ILE A 121 -1.73 -12.29 19.25
CA ILE A 121 -1.30 -13.21 20.32
C ILE A 121 -0.77 -12.43 21.52
N PHE A 122 0.06 -11.41 21.28
CA PHE A 122 0.61 -10.56 22.33
C PHE A 122 -0.50 -9.79 23.08
N ILE A 123 -1.46 -9.19 22.36
CA ILE A 123 -2.60 -8.49 22.96
C ILE A 123 -3.44 -9.45 23.81
N LYS A 124 -3.71 -10.67 23.33
CA LYS A 124 -4.43 -11.70 24.10
C LYS A 124 -3.67 -12.05 25.39
N PHE A 125 -2.35 -12.23 25.32
CA PHE A 125 -1.52 -12.52 26.48
C PHE A 125 -1.56 -11.40 27.51
N VAL A 126 -1.44 -10.14 27.08
CA VAL A 126 -1.54 -8.97 27.96
C VAL A 126 -2.91 -8.91 28.64
N LYS A 127 -4.01 -9.11 27.90
CA LYS A 127 -5.37 -9.14 28.48
C LYS A 127 -5.53 -10.21 29.57
N ILE A 128 -5.00 -11.42 29.35
CA ILE A 128 -5.02 -12.50 30.35
C ILE A 128 -4.26 -12.08 31.61
N LYS A 129 -3.06 -11.50 31.45
CA LYS A 129 -2.22 -11.06 32.58
C LYS A 129 -2.90 -9.95 33.38
N LEU A 130 -3.53 -8.99 32.71
CA LEU A 130 -4.29 -7.91 33.35
C LEU A 130 -5.50 -8.45 34.12
N LYS A 131 -6.27 -9.38 33.55
CA LYS A 131 -7.42 -10.00 34.22
C LYS A 131 -6.98 -10.73 35.50
N LYS A 132 -5.86 -11.46 35.46
CA LYS A 132 -5.28 -12.14 36.63
C LYS A 132 -4.88 -11.15 37.73
N LEU A 133 -4.25 -10.03 37.37
CA LEU A 133 -3.88 -8.96 38.32
C LEU A 133 -5.12 -8.30 38.94
N TYR A 134 -6.16 -8.06 38.14
CA TYR A 134 -7.41 -7.48 38.62
C TYR A 134 -8.09 -8.37 39.67
N ILE A 135 -8.23 -9.67 39.37
CA ILE A 135 -8.80 -10.65 40.31
C ILE A 135 -7.97 -10.73 41.59
N LYS A 136 -6.62 -10.79 41.46
CA LYS A 136 -5.72 -10.83 42.62
C LYS A 136 -5.92 -9.61 43.54
N ARG A 137 -6.05 -8.40 42.96
CA ARG A 137 -6.32 -7.18 43.73
C ARG A 137 -7.69 -7.20 44.40
N TYR A 138 -8.71 -7.70 43.71
CA TYR A 138 -10.07 -7.82 44.25
C TYR A 138 -10.13 -8.78 45.44
N VAL A 139 -9.55 -9.98 45.30
CA VAL A 139 -9.48 -10.98 46.38
C VAL A 139 -8.69 -10.45 47.58
N ASN A 140 -7.54 -9.80 47.36
CA ASN A 140 -6.77 -9.19 48.45
C ASN A 140 -7.57 -8.12 49.21
N ARG A 141 -8.44 -7.37 48.53
CA ARG A 141 -9.30 -6.38 49.17
C ARG A 141 -10.34 -7.05 50.07
N ILE A 142 -11.02 -8.08 49.57
CA ILE A 142 -12.00 -8.85 50.35
C ILE A 142 -11.37 -9.48 51.59
N ILE A 143 -10.19 -10.09 51.45
CA ILE A 143 -9.48 -10.71 52.58
C ILE A 143 -9.16 -9.63 53.63
N LYS A 144 -8.64 -8.48 53.20
CA LYS A 144 -8.31 -7.37 54.12
C LYS A 144 -9.55 -6.86 54.87
N ASP A 145 -10.67 -6.71 54.16
CA ASP A 145 -11.93 -6.26 54.76
C ASP A 145 -12.46 -7.30 55.78
N ALA A 146 -12.39 -8.59 55.46
CA ALA A 146 -12.78 -9.69 56.35
C ALA A 146 -11.93 -9.74 57.64
N TYR A 147 -10.60 -9.63 57.52
CA TYR A 147 -9.70 -9.55 58.69
C TYR A 147 -10.03 -8.34 59.57
N SER A 148 -10.26 -7.16 58.97
CA SER A 148 -10.60 -5.95 59.73
C SER A 148 -11.96 -6.05 60.45
N GLY A 149 -12.89 -6.82 59.91
CA GLY A 149 -14.17 -7.11 60.54
C GLY A 149 -14.04 -8.09 61.71
N PHE A 150 -13.16 -9.08 61.56
CA PHE A 150 -12.86 -10.07 62.60
C PHE A 150 -12.19 -9.40 63.82
N GLU A 151 -11.13 -8.59 63.60
CA GLU A 151 -10.48 -7.83 64.66
C GLU A 151 -11.45 -6.91 65.42
N ARG A 152 -12.38 -6.26 64.69
CA ARG A 152 -13.41 -5.42 65.32
C ARG A 152 -14.32 -6.25 66.22
N LYS A 153 -14.82 -7.40 65.76
CA LYS A 153 -15.67 -8.29 66.57
C LYS A 153 -14.95 -8.75 67.84
N GLU A 154 -13.71 -9.20 67.71
CA GLU A 154 -12.91 -9.68 68.84
C GLU A 154 -12.71 -8.57 69.89
N LYS A 155 -12.47 -7.33 69.44
CA LYS A 155 -12.33 -6.15 70.32
C LYS A 155 -13.64 -5.82 71.06
N TYR A 156 -14.79 -5.91 70.39
CA TYR A 156 -16.11 -5.69 71.02
C TYR A 156 -16.43 -6.76 72.07
N GLU A 157 -16.16 -8.04 71.77
CA GLU A 157 -16.36 -9.12 72.75
C GLU A 157 -15.49 -8.94 73.99
N LYS A 158 -14.22 -8.54 73.81
CA LYS A 158 -13.30 -8.27 74.91
C LYS A 158 -13.79 -7.11 75.79
N TYR A 159 -14.31 -6.04 75.18
CA TYR A 159 -14.91 -4.92 75.91
C TYR A 159 -16.16 -5.33 76.69
N ASN A 160 -17.08 -6.08 76.07
CA ASN A 160 -18.30 -6.55 76.74
C ASN A 160 -17.99 -7.48 77.92
N ARG A 161 -17.02 -8.40 77.79
CA ARG A 161 -16.57 -9.23 78.92
C ARG A 161 -16.02 -8.39 80.07
N LYS A 162 -15.26 -7.34 79.77
CA LYS A 162 -14.71 -6.44 80.79
C LYS A 162 -15.81 -5.67 81.52
N LYS A 163 -16.75 -5.09 80.77
CA LYS A 163 -17.91 -4.36 81.31
C LYS A 163 -18.82 -5.25 82.14
N PHE A 164 -19.00 -6.51 81.75
CA PHE A 164 -19.79 -7.49 82.50
C PHE A 164 -19.13 -7.82 83.84
N LYS A 165 -17.80 -7.99 83.88
CA LYS A 165 -17.05 -8.18 85.13
C LYS A 165 -17.18 -6.99 86.08
N GLU A 166 -16.97 -5.77 85.60
CA GLU A 166 -17.14 -4.53 86.40
C GLU A 166 -18.56 -4.43 86.99
N LYS A 167 -19.58 -4.84 86.24
CA LYS A 167 -20.96 -4.81 86.70
C LYS A 167 -21.27 -5.86 87.79
N ILE A 168 -20.58 -7.00 87.76
CA ILE A 168 -20.68 -8.03 88.82
C ILE A 168 -19.97 -7.55 90.09
N GLU A 169 -18.79 -6.94 89.95
CA GLU A 169 -18.02 -6.38 91.08
C GLU A 169 -18.77 -5.24 91.80
N LEU A 170 -19.67 -4.52 91.11
CA LEU A 170 -20.53 -3.50 91.72
C LEU A 170 -21.77 -4.07 92.44
N LEU A 171 -22.08 -5.35 92.27
CA LEU A 171 -23.25 -6.03 92.86
C LEU A 171 -22.88 -6.91 94.08
N VAL A 172 -21.59 -7.07 94.36
CA VAL A 172 -21.02 -7.81 95.51
C VAL A 172 -20.52 -6.80 96.53
#